data_AF-A0AAJ1CS86-F1
#
_entry.id   AF-A0AAJ1CS86-F1
#
_cell.length_a   1.000
_cell.length_b   1.000
_cell.length_c   1.000
_cell.angle_alpha   90.00
_cell.angle_beta   90.00
_cell.angle_gamma   90.00
#
_symmetry.space_group_name_H-M   'P 1'
#
loop_
_entity.id
_entity.type
_entity.pdbx_description
1 polymer ?
#
loop_
_entity_poly.entity_id
_entity_poly.type
_entity_poly.pdbx_seq_one_letter_code
_entity_poly.pdbx_strand_id
1 'polypeptide(L)'
;MKRNFIIYAFIIFLLASFTVFAEREVDLEKLEYDDKSKLVYLEGEKEAFTGIAKDYYEDKRLKAELPYRNGKLEGKGKEYYPSGKFKSDAFFVDGLLQGKSTGYYENGNLEYEENYKDGELDGLIKEYYENGNIKTESYYKNGDFDGLAKEYYENGQIRILEEYKNGELDGESFNFYKDGSLRSKGVYKNGELVGDIVEGEVGSVVAGDVTDTEEITVPTENENIESKLEYYTAIFAFGIVIIGLMAYTIFKIFTAFPKTNHLTDEQRSRIFKILMKYDEGKDGLFSAYRMNGVGTGYYRVCSMMIDNEKVYIYAKMFSILYIPTPITLGYLLCYNKDKILASFSNATFKEAKKEIQETVLHL
;
A
#
# COMPACT_ATOMS: atom_id res chain seq x y z
N MET A 1 -26.13 37.77 -8.97
CA MET A 1 -26.22 37.12 -7.63
C MET A 1 -26.16 35.59 -7.66
N LYS A 2 -26.76 34.88 -8.63
CA LYS A 2 -26.80 33.39 -8.62
C LYS A 2 -25.45 32.67 -8.86
N ARG A 3 -24.54 33.23 -9.67
CA ARG A 3 -23.23 32.59 -9.98
C ARG A 3 -22.31 32.52 -8.76
N ASN A 4 -22.30 33.55 -7.93
CA ASN A 4 -21.47 33.59 -6.73
C ASN A 4 -22.05 32.67 -5.65
N PHE A 5 -23.38 32.53 -5.56
CA PHE A 5 -24.04 31.61 -4.63
C PHE A 5 -23.63 30.14 -4.87
N ILE A 6 -23.54 29.71 -6.14
CA ILE A 6 -23.11 28.34 -6.47
C ILE A 6 -21.64 28.11 -6.08
N ILE A 7 -20.78 29.11 -6.30
CA ILE A 7 -19.36 29.03 -5.91
C ILE A 7 -19.22 28.97 -4.38
N TYR A 8 -19.95 29.80 -3.64
CA TYR A 8 -19.93 29.76 -2.18
C TYR A 8 -20.54 28.47 -1.62
N ALA A 9 -21.63 27.96 -2.20
CA ALA A 9 -22.21 26.67 -1.81
C ALA A 9 -21.26 25.50 -2.09
N PHE A 10 -20.52 25.55 -3.21
CA PHE A 10 -19.51 24.55 -3.53
C PHE A 10 -18.30 24.64 -2.61
N ILE A 11 -17.83 25.85 -2.26
CA ILE A 11 -16.75 26.05 -1.29
C ILE A 11 -17.18 25.57 0.11
N ILE A 12 -18.41 25.86 0.53
CA ILE A 12 -18.96 25.37 1.81
C ILE A 12 -19.09 23.85 1.79
N PHE A 13 -19.54 23.24 0.68
CA PHE A 13 -19.59 21.78 0.53
C PHE A 13 -18.18 21.17 0.55
N LEU A 14 -17.20 21.80 -0.11
CA LEU A 14 -15.81 21.35 -0.11
C LEU A 14 -15.21 21.46 1.30
N LEU A 15 -15.40 22.59 1.98
CA LEU A 15 -14.94 22.81 3.36
C LEU A 15 -15.65 21.86 4.35
N ALA A 16 -16.95 21.62 4.19
CA ALA A 16 -17.70 20.65 4.98
C ALA A 16 -17.21 19.21 4.72
N SER A 17 -16.86 18.88 3.48
CA SER A 17 -16.27 17.57 3.15
C SER A 17 -14.88 17.37 3.76
N PHE A 18 -14.12 18.44 4.01
CA PHE A 18 -12.86 18.38 4.76
C PHE A 18 -13.07 18.26 6.28
N THR A 19 -14.14 18.84 6.84
CA THR A 19 -14.46 18.68 8.28
C THR A 19 -14.99 17.30 8.65
N VAL A 20 -15.46 16.51 7.67
CA VAL A 20 -15.95 15.13 7.89
C VAL A 20 -14.80 14.12 8.12
N PHE A 21 -13.55 14.51 7.93
CA PHE A 21 -12.38 13.65 8.15
C PHE A 21 -11.54 14.03 9.36
N ALA A 22 -12.05 14.85 10.28
CA ALA A 22 -11.43 14.94 11.59
C ALA A 22 -11.62 13.58 12.27
N GLU A 23 -10.56 12.77 12.28
CA GLU A 23 -10.56 11.44 12.86
C GLU A 23 -10.92 11.58 14.35
N ARG A 24 -12.02 10.97 14.76
CA ARG A 24 -12.57 11.11 16.11
C ARG A 24 -11.61 10.49 17.11
N GLU A 25 -11.10 11.26 18.07
CA GLU A 25 -10.23 10.76 19.13
C GLU A 25 -10.97 10.61 20.45
N VAL A 26 -10.75 9.50 21.16
CA VAL A 26 -11.34 9.22 22.49
C VAL A 26 -10.33 8.54 23.41
N ASP A 27 -10.52 8.64 24.72
CA ASP A 27 -9.73 7.86 25.67
C ASP A 27 -10.14 6.38 25.57
N LEU A 28 -9.14 5.48 25.52
CA LEU A 28 -9.36 4.04 25.41
C LEU A 28 -10.22 3.50 26.55
N GLU A 29 -10.11 4.07 27.75
CA GLU A 29 -10.90 3.69 28.94
C GLU A 29 -12.42 3.89 28.78
N LYS A 30 -12.85 4.73 27.84
CA LYS A 30 -14.28 4.96 27.54
C LYS A 30 -14.85 3.96 26.54
N LEU A 31 -14.01 3.09 25.99
CA LEU A 31 -14.42 2.09 25.03
C LEU A 31 -14.79 0.79 25.75
N GLU A 32 -15.91 0.21 25.36
CA GLU A 32 -16.44 -1.03 25.89
C GLU A 32 -16.43 -2.10 24.79
N TYR A 33 -15.90 -3.28 25.11
CA TYR A 33 -15.97 -4.44 24.23
C TYR A 33 -17.23 -5.26 24.54
N ASP A 34 -18.03 -5.54 23.52
CA ASP A 34 -19.20 -6.40 23.66
C ASP A 34 -18.90 -7.81 23.15
N ASP A 35 -18.87 -8.80 24.07
CA ASP A 35 -18.55 -10.20 23.76
C ASP A 35 -19.50 -10.84 22.72
N LYS A 36 -20.75 -10.36 22.62
CA LYS A 36 -21.75 -10.94 21.70
C LYS A 36 -21.50 -10.54 20.26
N SER A 37 -21.28 -9.26 20.01
CA SER A 37 -20.99 -8.70 18.70
C SER A 37 -19.52 -8.84 18.32
N LYS A 38 -18.64 -8.99 19.32
CA LYS A 38 -17.18 -8.94 19.20
C LYS A 38 -16.68 -7.59 18.67
N LEU A 39 -17.40 -6.50 18.97
CA LEU A 39 -17.11 -5.15 18.53
C LEU A 39 -16.89 -4.23 19.72
N VAL A 40 -16.12 -3.17 19.48
CA VAL A 40 -15.87 -2.09 20.43
C VAL A 40 -16.85 -0.93 20.19
N TYR A 41 -17.38 -0.39 21.28
CA TYR A 41 -18.31 0.73 21.32
C TYR A 41 -17.77 1.82 22.22
N LEU A 42 -18.15 3.08 21.98
CA LEU A 42 -17.96 4.12 22.98
C LEU A 42 -19.11 4.07 23.99
N GLU A 43 -18.82 4.25 25.28
CA GLU A 43 -19.81 4.30 26.35
C GLU A 43 -21.04 5.15 25.96
N GLY A 44 -22.22 4.54 26.05
CA GLY A 44 -23.50 5.19 25.72
C GLY A 44 -23.87 5.22 24.24
N GLU A 45 -23.01 4.78 23.33
CA GLU A 45 -23.29 4.69 21.89
C GLU A 45 -23.81 3.31 21.48
N LYS A 46 -24.69 3.29 20.48
CA LYS A 46 -25.25 2.04 19.92
C LYS A 46 -24.50 1.55 18.69
N GLU A 47 -23.73 2.43 18.06
CA GLU A 47 -22.97 2.13 16.84
C GLU A 47 -21.53 1.78 17.21
N ALA A 48 -20.95 0.84 16.46
CA ALA A 48 -19.59 0.38 16.69
C ALA A 48 -18.58 1.50 16.41
N PHE A 49 -17.60 1.63 17.29
CA PHE A 49 -16.71 2.79 17.33
C PHE A 49 -15.86 2.91 16.05
N THR A 50 -15.74 4.13 15.52
CA THR A 50 -14.82 4.47 14.43
C THR A 50 -14.06 5.73 14.81
N GLY A 51 -12.73 5.66 14.81
CA GLY A 51 -11.85 6.74 15.27
C GLY A 51 -10.54 6.21 15.87
N ILE A 52 -9.80 7.08 16.55
CA ILE A 52 -8.57 6.74 17.26
C ILE A 52 -8.86 6.66 18.76
N ALA A 53 -8.55 5.52 19.38
CA ALA A 53 -8.51 5.39 20.83
C ALA A 53 -7.11 5.72 21.34
N LYS A 54 -7.02 6.58 22.36
CA LYS A 54 -5.76 6.97 22.99
C LYS A 54 -5.67 6.38 24.39
N ASP A 55 -4.58 5.67 24.64
CA ASP A 55 -4.22 5.20 25.98
C ASP A 55 -3.14 6.12 26.57
N TYR A 56 -3.15 6.28 27.89
CA TYR A 56 -2.25 7.19 28.60
C TYR A 56 -1.63 6.51 29.81
N TYR A 57 -0.40 6.90 30.14
CA TYR A 57 0.22 6.55 31.42
C TYR A 57 -0.48 7.27 32.59
N GLU A 58 -0.17 6.85 33.82
CA GLU A 58 -0.71 7.47 35.04
C GLU A 58 -0.49 8.99 35.08
N ASP A 59 0.65 9.46 34.55
CA ASP A 59 1.02 10.87 34.46
C ASP A 59 0.43 11.61 33.24
N LYS A 60 -0.53 10.98 32.55
CA LYS A 60 -1.24 11.50 31.37
C LYS A 60 -0.38 11.71 30.12
N ARG A 61 0.84 11.15 30.06
CA ARG A 61 1.59 11.05 28.81
C ARG A 61 0.99 9.98 27.90
N LEU A 62 1.01 10.22 26.58
CA LEU A 62 0.46 9.31 25.59
C LEU A 62 1.22 7.98 25.63
N LYS A 63 0.48 6.88 25.73
CA LYS A 63 1.01 5.51 25.77
C LYS A 63 0.75 4.76 24.48
N ALA A 64 -0.45 4.91 23.91
CA ALA A 64 -0.79 4.26 22.64
C ALA A 64 -1.83 5.06 21.84
N GLU A 65 -1.78 4.90 20.52
CA GLU A 65 -2.82 5.32 19.57
C GLU A 65 -3.30 4.08 18.81
N LEU A 66 -4.59 3.77 18.93
CA LEU A 66 -5.19 2.57 18.35
C LEU A 66 -6.33 2.97 17.40
N PRO A 67 -6.18 2.77 16.08
CA PRO A 67 -7.22 3.12 15.12
C PRO A 67 -8.30 2.02 15.05
N TYR A 68 -9.56 2.43 15.09
CA TYR A 68 -10.73 1.58 14.98
C TYR A 68 -11.60 1.96 13.80
N ARG A 69 -12.14 0.95 13.12
CA ARG A 69 -13.20 1.08 12.11
C ARG A 69 -14.31 0.07 12.41
N ASN A 70 -15.53 0.55 12.58
CA ASN A 70 -16.70 -0.27 12.89
C ASN A 70 -16.48 -1.24 14.08
N GLY A 71 -15.82 -0.75 15.14
CA GLY A 71 -15.58 -1.48 16.38
C GLY A 71 -14.43 -2.49 16.33
N LYS A 72 -13.64 -2.52 15.26
CA LYS A 72 -12.44 -3.36 15.14
C LYS A 72 -11.20 -2.52 14.89
N LEU A 73 -10.03 -2.98 15.35
CA LEU A 73 -8.77 -2.34 15.02
C LEU A 73 -8.54 -2.37 13.50
N GLU A 74 -8.20 -1.23 12.92
CA GLU A 74 -8.01 -1.07 11.48
C GLU A 74 -7.01 0.07 11.21
N GLY A 75 -5.87 -0.26 10.62
CA GLY A 75 -4.80 0.70 10.34
C GLY A 75 -3.59 0.57 11.27
N LYS A 76 -2.75 1.60 11.29
CA LYS A 76 -1.47 1.59 12.02
C LYS A 76 -1.64 2.04 13.48
N GLY A 77 -1.58 1.09 14.41
CA GLY A 77 -1.46 1.36 15.84
C GLY A 77 -0.02 1.72 16.23
N LYS A 78 0.13 2.51 17.29
CA LYS A 78 1.43 2.98 17.78
C LYS A 78 1.50 2.94 19.30
N GLU A 79 2.68 2.65 19.82
CA GLU A 79 2.99 2.76 21.24
C GLU A 79 4.16 3.71 21.50
N TYR A 80 4.19 4.26 22.70
CA TYR A 80 5.20 5.20 23.16
C TYR A 80 5.65 4.82 24.57
N TYR A 81 6.94 5.02 24.87
CA TYR A 81 7.47 4.92 26.22
C TYR A 81 6.95 6.06 27.10
N PRO A 82 7.05 5.93 28.44
CA PRO A 82 6.72 7.03 29.34
C PRO A 82 7.46 8.31 28.93
N SER A 83 8.74 8.24 28.56
CA SER A 83 9.51 9.40 28.07
C SER A 83 8.90 10.13 26.85
N GLY A 84 7.90 9.56 26.18
CA GLY A 84 7.30 10.06 24.95
C GLY A 84 8.05 9.62 23.69
N LYS A 85 9.15 8.87 23.84
CA LYS A 85 9.83 8.23 22.71
C LYS A 85 8.94 7.17 22.08
N PHE A 86 9.00 7.07 20.77
CA PHE A 86 8.32 6.02 20.03
C PHE A 86 8.83 4.64 20.46
N LYS A 87 7.91 3.71 20.72
CA LYS A 87 8.21 2.37 21.21
C LYS A 87 8.01 1.34 20.12
N SER A 88 6.83 1.32 19.50
CA SER A 88 6.55 0.33 18.46
C SER A 88 5.37 0.74 17.59
N ASP A 89 5.24 0.07 16.44
CA ASP A 89 4.01 0.07 15.67
C ASP A 89 3.60 -1.30 15.17
N ALA A 90 2.31 -1.40 14.89
CA ALA A 90 1.67 -2.58 14.34
C ALA A 90 0.53 -2.17 13.42
N PHE A 91 0.31 -2.93 12.34
CA PHE A 91 -0.78 -2.67 11.41
C PHE A 91 -1.89 -3.73 11.59
N PHE A 92 -3.13 -3.27 11.60
CA PHE A 92 -4.31 -4.10 11.84
C PHE A 92 -5.26 -4.09 10.65
N VAL A 93 -5.84 -5.24 10.32
CA VAL A 93 -6.96 -5.37 9.39
C VAL A 93 -8.01 -6.24 10.06
N ASP A 94 -9.25 -5.75 10.16
CA ASP A 94 -10.35 -6.47 10.79
C ASP A 94 -10.05 -6.99 12.21
N GLY A 95 -9.24 -6.24 12.98
CA GLY A 95 -8.85 -6.59 14.34
C GLY A 95 -7.62 -7.49 14.45
N LEU A 96 -7.06 -7.97 13.34
CA LEU A 96 -5.93 -8.89 13.30
C LEU A 96 -4.65 -8.17 12.85
N LEU A 97 -3.51 -8.55 13.45
CA LEU A 97 -2.20 -8.06 13.03
C LEU A 97 -1.88 -8.49 11.59
N GLN A 98 -1.30 -7.58 10.83
CA GLN A 98 -0.92 -7.79 9.44
C GLN A 98 0.39 -7.09 9.10
N GLY A 99 1.23 -7.77 8.32
CA GLY A 99 2.48 -7.24 7.83
C GLY A 99 3.52 -7.04 8.93
N LYS A 100 4.46 -6.13 8.66
CA LYS A 100 5.61 -5.90 9.55
C LYS A 100 5.21 -5.06 10.77
N SER A 101 5.57 -5.56 11.95
CA SER A 101 5.61 -4.81 13.21
C SER A 101 7.07 -4.56 13.59
N THR A 102 7.34 -3.42 14.21
CA THR A 102 8.69 -3.03 14.59
C THR A 102 8.66 -2.33 15.93
N GLY A 103 9.55 -2.76 16.83
CA GLY A 103 9.73 -2.19 18.15
C GLY A 103 11.15 -1.71 18.37
N TYR A 104 11.29 -0.74 19.25
CA TYR A 104 12.54 -0.06 19.59
C TYR A 104 12.70 -0.02 21.09
N TYR A 105 13.93 -0.19 21.55
CA TYR A 105 14.33 0.14 22.90
C TYR A 105 14.25 1.65 23.13
N GLU A 106 14.17 2.06 24.39
CA GLU A 106 14.11 3.48 24.75
C GLU A 106 15.40 4.25 24.39
N ASN A 107 16.51 3.54 24.18
CA ASN A 107 17.75 4.11 23.66
C ASN A 107 17.69 4.42 22.14
N GLY A 108 16.64 3.98 21.44
CA GLY A 108 16.41 4.17 20.00
C GLY A 108 16.87 3.01 19.12
N ASN A 109 17.57 2.03 19.68
CA ASN A 109 17.96 0.83 18.95
C ASN A 109 16.76 -0.06 18.70
N LEU A 110 16.81 -0.82 17.61
CA LEU A 110 15.81 -1.81 17.27
C LEU A 110 15.74 -2.87 18.38
N GLU A 111 14.52 -3.25 18.78
CA GLU A 111 14.25 -4.30 19.77
C GLU A 111 13.76 -5.55 19.06
N TYR A 112 12.82 -5.39 18.12
CA TYR A 112 12.31 -6.50 17.32
C TYR A 112 11.81 -6.04 15.95
N GLU A 113 11.84 -6.97 15.00
CA GLU A 113 11.15 -6.89 13.72
C GLU A 113 10.36 -8.18 13.53
N GLU A 114 9.04 -8.05 13.54
CA GLU A 114 8.12 -9.17 13.42
C GLU A 114 7.27 -9.05 12.16
N ASN A 115 6.86 -10.16 11.59
CA ASN A 115 5.95 -10.21 10.45
C ASN A 115 4.73 -11.03 10.83
N TYR A 116 3.56 -10.48 10.53
CA TYR A 116 2.28 -11.07 10.85
C TYR A 116 1.43 -11.30 9.61
N LYS A 117 0.64 -12.35 9.65
CA LYS A 117 -0.43 -12.61 8.69
C LYS A 117 -1.63 -13.15 9.43
N ASP A 118 -2.76 -12.48 9.28
CA ASP A 118 -4.04 -12.88 9.90
C ASP A 118 -3.95 -13.08 11.43
N GLY A 119 -3.08 -12.29 12.09
CA GLY A 119 -2.87 -12.34 13.54
C GLY A 119 -1.78 -13.32 14.01
N GLU A 120 -1.20 -14.11 13.12
CA GLU A 120 -0.16 -15.10 13.43
C GLU A 120 1.21 -14.65 12.89
N LEU A 121 2.31 -15.07 13.54
CA LEU A 121 3.65 -14.83 13.02
C LEU A 121 3.85 -15.56 11.69
N ASP A 122 4.33 -14.86 10.67
CA ASP A 122 4.51 -15.41 9.33
C ASP A 122 5.71 -14.73 8.63
N GLY A 123 6.74 -15.52 8.32
CA GLY A 123 8.00 -15.07 7.74
C GLY A 123 9.14 -14.93 8.76
N LEU A 124 10.14 -14.13 8.40
CA LEU A 124 11.34 -13.92 9.23
C LEU A 124 11.05 -12.97 10.39
N ILE A 125 11.39 -13.40 11.59
CA ILE A 125 11.31 -12.63 12.84
C ILE A 125 12.73 -12.40 13.36
N LYS A 126 13.00 -11.20 13.86
CA LYS A 126 14.28 -10.84 14.45
C LYS A 126 14.07 -10.15 15.80
N GLU A 127 14.85 -10.54 16.79
CA GLU A 127 15.02 -9.79 18.02
C GLU A 127 16.45 -9.30 18.13
N TYR A 128 16.65 -8.21 18.87
CA TYR A 128 17.92 -7.54 19.03
C TYR A 128 18.23 -7.36 20.51
N TYR A 129 19.50 -7.27 20.84
CA TYR A 129 19.96 -6.79 22.13
C TYR A 129 19.92 -5.26 22.16
N GLU A 130 19.90 -4.66 23.36
CA GLU A 130 19.95 -3.20 23.52
C GLU A 130 21.19 -2.55 22.88
N ASN A 131 22.28 -3.31 22.68
CA ASN A 131 23.49 -2.84 22.00
C ASN A 131 23.37 -2.80 20.46
N GLY A 132 22.23 -3.22 19.91
CA GLY A 132 21.95 -3.26 18.46
C GLY A 132 22.35 -4.55 17.76
N ASN A 133 23.05 -5.47 18.43
CA ASN A 133 23.38 -6.77 17.86
C ASN A 133 22.14 -7.66 17.83
N ILE A 134 22.04 -8.50 16.80
CA ILE A 134 20.98 -9.49 16.68
C ILE A 134 21.06 -10.45 17.87
N LYS A 135 19.89 -10.74 18.45
CA LYS A 135 19.71 -11.70 19.53
C LYS A 135 19.16 -13.01 19.01
N THR A 136 18.11 -12.97 18.19
CA THR A 136 17.52 -14.13 17.54
C THR A 136 17.09 -13.80 16.11
N GLU A 137 17.13 -14.80 15.24
CA GLU A 137 16.49 -14.80 13.92
C GLU A 137 15.74 -16.11 13.76
N SER A 138 14.48 -16.08 13.37
CA SER A 138 13.68 -17.31 13.24
C SER A 138 12.62 -17.16 12.17
N TYR A 139 12.38 -18.23 11.41
CA TYR A 139 11.30 -18.27 10.42
C TYR A 139 10.06 -18.93 11.01
N TYR A 140 8.93 -18.26 10.80
CA TYR A 140 7.61 -18.73 11.18
C TYR A 140 6.71 -18.91 9.96
N LYS A 141 5.73 -19.78 10.09
CA LYS A 141 4.67 -19.95 9.11
C LYS A 141 3.38 -20.32 9.81
N ASN A 142 2.36 -19.47 9.68
CA ASN A 142 1.08 -19.61 10.40
C ASN A 142 1.28 -19.84 11.91
N GLY A 143 2.17 -19.06 12.53
CA GLY A 143 2.43 -19.10 13.98
C GLY A 143 3.40 -20.17 14.47
N ASP A 144 3.74 -21.16 13.65
CA ASP A 144 4.70 -22.22 14.02
C ASP A 144 6.10 -21.94 13.45
N PHE A 145 7.16 -22.37 14.16
CA PHE A 145 8.52 -22.37 13.61
C PHE A 145 8.60 -23.26 12.36
N ASP A 146 9.05 -22.71 11.24
CA ASP A 146 9.21 -23.43 9.97
C ASP A 146 10.41 -22.83 9.21
N GLY A 147 11.55 -23.49 9.32
CA GLY A 147 12.84 -23.08 8.75
C GLY A 147 13.94 -22.90 9.79
N LEU A 148 14.92 -22.07 9.46
CA LEU A 148 16.13 -21.88 10.25
C LEU A 148 15.88 -20.95 11.45
N ALA A 149 16.35 -21.36 12.62
CA ALA A 149 16.38 -20.57 13.84
C ALA A 149 17.83 -20.37 14.29
N LYS A 150 18.19 -19.12 14.59
CA LYS A 150 19.51 -18.71 15.05
C LYS A 150 19.36 -17.92 16.33
N GLU A 151 20.21 -18.19 17.29
CA GLU A 151 20.40 -17.36 18.46
C GLU A 151 21.85 -16.95 18.58
N TYR A 152 22.08 -15.72 19.03
CA TYR A 152 23.40 -15.12 19.11
C TYR A 152 23.69 -14.67 20.54
N TYR A 153 24.96 -14.72 20.92
CA TYR A 153 25.47 -13.99 22.07
C TYR A 153 25.53 -12.48 21.78
N GLU A 154 25.56 -11.66 22.83
CA GLU A 154 25.70 -10.19 22.70
C GLU A 154 26.95 -9.73 21.93
N ASN A 155 27.99 -10.56 21.80
CA ASN A 155 29.18 -10.27 21.00
C ASN A 155 29.00 -10.58 19.50
N GLY A 156 27.80 -10.98 19.07
CA GLY A 156 27.45 -11.31 17.69
C GLY A 156 27.80 -12.74 17.26
N GLN A 157 28.42 -13.55 18.13
CA GLN A 157 28.70 -14.94 17.79
C GLN A 157 27.45 -15.81 17.95
N ILE A 158 27.28 -16.79 17.05
CA ILE A 158 26.17 -17.75 17.12
C ILE A 158 26.30 -18.54 18.43
N ARG A 159 25.17 -18.68 19.12
CA ARG A 159 24.97 -19.49 20.32
C ARG A 159 24.27 -20.80 19.98
N ILE A 160 23.20 -20.72 19.19
CA ILE A 160 22.38 -21.85 18.75
C ILE A 160 22.06 -21.67 17.25
N LEU A 161 22.11 -22.78 16.50
CA LEU A 161 21.66 -22.88 15.12
C LEU A 161 20.83 -24.16 14.97
N GLU A 162 19.57 -24.02 14.60
CA GLU A 162 18.60 -25.12 14.56
C GLU A 162 17.69 -25.01 13.34
N GLU A 163 17.19 -26.14 12.84
CA GLU A 163 16.18 -26.20 11.78
C GLU A 163 14.89 -26.80 12.31
N TYR A 164 13.78 -26.12 12.03
CA TYR A 164 12.43 -26.49 12.46
C TYR A 164 11.54 -26.77 11.26
N LYS A 165 10.57 -27.65 11.45
CA LYS A 165 9.51 -27.92 10.49
C LYS A 165 8.20 -28.18 11.22
N ASN A 166 7.18 -27.38 10.91
CA ASN A 166 5.87 -27.44 11.57
C ASN A 166 5.97 -27.40 13.11
N GLY A 167 6.82 -26.53 13.64
CA GLY A 167 7.02 -26.33 15.08
C GLY A 167 7.95 -27.34 15.77
N GLU A 168 8.41 -28.38 15.06
CA GLU A 168 9.30 -29.41 15.62
C GLU A 168 10.71 -29.28 15.06
N LEU A 169 11.73 -29.55 15.89
CA LEU A 169 13.12 -29.69 15.46
C LEU A 169 13.23 -30.83 14.43
N ASP A 170 13.67 -30.51 13.22
CA ASP A 170 13.78 -31.46 12.10
C ASP A 170 15.00 -31.08 11.26
N GLY A 171 16.17 -31.56 11.68
CA GLY A 171 17.46 -31.20 11.10
C GLY A 171 18.60 -31.20 12.11
N GLU A 172 19.68 -30.49 11.80
CA GLU A 172 20.84 -30.39 12.69
C GLU A 172 20.63 -29.27 13.73
N SER A 173 20.97 -29.54 14.99
CA SER A 173 21.07 -28.54 16.06
C SER A 173 22.54 -28.40 16.45
N PHE A 174 23.04 -27.17 16.38
CA PHE A 174 24.39 -26.82 16.79
C PHE A 174 24.33 -25.85 17.96
N ASN A 175 25.13 -26.13 18.97
CA ASN A 175 25.32 -25.27 20.13
C ASN A 175 26.80 -24.85 20.17
N PHE A 176 27.05 -23.59 20.46
CA PHE A 176 28.40 -23.01 20.48
C PHE A 176 28.68 -22.30 21.81
N TYR A 177 29.95 -22.16 22.15
CA TYR A 177 30.41 -21.32 23.25
C TYR A 177 30.56 -19.86 22.81
N LYS A 178 30.71 -18.95 23.77
CA LYS A 178 30.87 -17.49 23.54
C LYS A 178 32.19 -17.10 22.85
N ASP A 179 33.11 -18.04 22.64
CA ASP A 179 34.32 -17.85 21.83
C ASP A 179 34.16 -18.36 20.38
N GLY A 180 33.01 -18.97 20.07
CA GLY A 180 32.66 -19.51 18.76
C GLY A 180 33.03 -20.99 18.59
N SER A 181 33.64 -21.62 19.60
CA SER A 181 33.94 -23.05 19.55
C SER A 181 32.66 -23.88 19.63
N LEU A 182 32.60 -24.96 18.85
CA LEU A 182 31.47 -25.88 18.86
C LEU A 182 31.38 -26.54 20.24
N ARG A 183 30.22 -26.41 20.87
CA ARG A 183 29.90 -27.06 22.14
C ARG A 183 29.31 -28.43 21.90
N SER A 184 28.27 -28.51 21.07
CA SER A 184 27.65 -29.80 20.75
C SER A 184 26.86 -29.74 19.44
N LYS A 185 26.69 -30.91 18.82
CA LYS A 185 25.86 -31.14 17.63
C LYS A 185 24.93 -32.33 17.85
N GLY A 186 23.66 -32.18 17.48
CA GLY A 186 22.68 -33.26 17.43
C GLY A 186 21.89 -33.23 16.11
N VAL A 187 21.30 -34.36 15.73
CA VAL A 187 20.40 -34.45 14.56
C VAL A 187 19.02 -34.86 15.06
N TYR A 188 17.98 -34.16 14.66
CA TYR A 188 16.61 -34.36 15.12
C TYR A 188 15.69 -34.69 13.95
N LYS A 189 14.66 -35.49 14.24
CA LYS A 189 13.56 -35.78 13.32
C LYS A 189 12.26 -35.72 14.10
N ASN A 190 11.36 -34.82 13.71
CA ASN A 190 10.06 -34.62 14.38
C ASN A 190 10.22 -34.42 15.90
N GLY A 191 11.19 -33.58 16.29
CA GLY A 191 11.52 -33.29 17.68
C GLY A 191 12.31 -34.37 18.43
N GLU A 192 12.49 -35.57 17.86
CA GLU A 192 13.24 -36.66 18.49
C GLU A 192 14.70 -36.69 18.03
N LEU A 193 15.63 -36.89 18.96
CA LEU A 193 17.06 -37.03 18.65
C LEU A 193 17.30 -38.35 17.88
N VAL A 194 17.91 -38.23 16.69
CA VAL A 194 18.33 -39.34 15.84
C VAL A 194 19.84 -39.52 15.98
N GLY A 195 20.25 -40.40 16.89
CA GLY A 195 21.65 -40.72 17.16
C GLY A 195 22.12 -40.18 18.51
N ASP A 196 23.43 -39.95 18.62
CA ASP A 196 24.05 -39.42 19.83
C ASP A 196 24.39 -37.93 19.66
N ILE A 197 24.42 -37.20 20.78
CA ILE A 197 24.95 -35.84 20.80
C ILE A 197 26.48 -35.92 20.69
N VAL A 198 27.03 -35.22 19.70
CA VAL A 198 28.48 -35.07 19.53
C VAL A 198 28.90 -33.81 20.29
N GLU A 199 29.55 -33.98 21.44
CA GLU A 199 30.20 -32.88 22.16
C GLU A 199 31.48 -32.46 21.43
N GLY A 200 31.73 -31.16 21.31
CA GLY A 200 32.91 -30.62 20.65
C GLY A 200 34.16 -30.72 21.53
N GLU A 201 35.23 -31.34 21.02
CA GLU A 201 36.59 -31.14 21.56
C GLU A 201 37.17 -29.85 20.98
N VAL A 202 37.92 -29.10 21.80
CA VAL A 202 38.49 -27.78 21.48
C VAL A 202 39.24 -27.81 20.13
N GLY A 203 38.54 -27.36 19.09
CA GLY A 203 39.04 -27.25 17.73
C GLY A 203 38.23 -26.16 17.05
N SER A 204 38.90 -25.08 16.68
CA SER A 204 38.32 -23.92 16.00
C SER A 204 37.57 -24.36 14.74
N VAL A 205 36.24 -24.30 14.77
CA VAL A 205 35.45 -24.29 13.54
C VAL A 205 35.43 -22.83 13.09
N VAL A 206 36.38 -22.46 12.24
CA VAL A 206 36.30 -21.20 11.49
C VAL A 206 35.10 -21.34 10.57
N ALA A 207 34.15 -20.40 10.68
CA ALA A 207 33.00 -20.31 9.79
C ALA A 207 33.46 -20.30 8.33
N GLY A 208 33.20 -21.40 7.62
CA GLY A 208 33.48 -21.56 6.21
C GLY A 208 32.59 -22.69 5.69
N ASP A 209 31.75 -22.34 4.71
CA ASP A 209 30.83 -23.18 3.96
C ASP A 209 29.56 -23.67 4.70
N VAL A 210 28.69 -22.70 5.01
CA VAL A 210 27.25 -22.91 4.77
C VAL A 210 26.95 -22.22 3.44
N THR A 211 26.55 -23.00 2.45
CA THR A 211 26.37 -22.61 1.06
C THR A 211 25.45 -21.40 0.89
N ASP A 212 25.91 -20.48 0.03
CA ASP A 212 25.28 -19.24 -0.40
C ASP A 212 23.75 -19.29 -0.48
N THR A 213 23.10 -18.53 0.38
CA THR A 213 21.83 -17.87 0.06
C THR A 213 22.02 -16.40 0.37
N GLU A 214 22.23 -15.64 -0.71
CA GLU A 214 22.24 -14.18 -0.82
C GLU A 214 22.76 -13.40 0.39
N GLU A 215 24.02 -12.97 0.31
CA GLU A 215 24.53 -11.84 1.07
C GLU A 215 23.62 -10.61 0.88
N ILE A 216 22.69 -10.41 1.80
CA ILE A 216 22.11 -9.10 2.05
C ILE A 216 23.00 -8.42 3.07
N THR A 217 23.86 -7.54 2.59
CA THR A 217 24.64 -6.62 3.40
C THR A 217 23.72 -5.76 4.26
N VAL A 218 23.84 -5.86 5.58
CA VAL A 218 23.24 -4.90 6.52
C VAL A 218 24.30 -3.84 6.82
N PRO A 219 24.09 -2.56 6.44
CA PRO A 219 25.06 -1.52 6.71
C PRO A 219 25.02 -1.09 8.19
N THR A 220 26.17 -1.18 8.84
CA THR A 220 26.44 -0.58 10.15
C THR A 220 26.31 0.94 10.08
N GLU A 221 25.70 1.51 11.10
CA GLU A 221 25.28 2.91 11.16
C GLU A 221 26.48 3.86 11.21
N ASN A 222 26.89 4.34 10.03
CA ASN A 222 27.31 5.73 9.78
C ASN A 222 27.37 6.11 8.29
N GLU A 223 26.95 5.24 7.35
CA GLU A 223 26.93 5.54 5.90
C GLU A 223 25.53 5.80 5.30
N ASN A 224 24.43 5.63 6.04
CA ASN A 224 23.11 5.53 5.42
C ASN A 224 22.20 6.78 5.51
N ILE A 225 22.73 7.98 5.77
CA ILE A 225 21.94 9.20 5.53
C ILE A 225 21.87 9.48 4.03
N GLU A 226 22.98 9.38 3.30
CA GLU A 226 22.99 9.60 1.85
C GLU A 226 22.20 8.53 1.11
N SER A 227 22.31 7.25 1.47
CA SER A 227 21.55 6.18 0.77
C SER A 227 20.07 6.13 1.16
N LYS A 228 19.67 6.44 2.41
CA LYS A 228 18.25 6.62 2.77
C LYS A 228 17.72 7.88 2.09
N LEU A 229 18.50 8.95 2.03
CA LEU A 229 18.16 10.14 1.25
C LEU A 229 18.04 9.80 -0.24
N GLU A 230 18.93 9.00 -0.82
CA GLU A 230 18.84 8.51 -2.20
C GLU A 230 17.61 7.62 -2.42
N TYR A 231 17.29 6.73 -1.48
CA TYR A 231 16.11 5.87 -1.55
C TYR A 231 14.81 6.68 -1.44
N TYR A 232 14.69 7.58 -0.46
CA TYR A 232 13.53 8.45 -0.31
C TYR A 232 13.46 9.50 -1.42
N THR A 233 14.59 10.03 -1.90
CA THR A 233 14.61 10.93 -3.06
C THR A 233 14.28 10.18 -4.34
N ALA A 234 14.65 8.91 -4.50
CA ALA A 234 14.23 8.08 -5.62
C ALA A 234 12.73 7.79 -5.57
N ILE A 235 12.17 7.43 -4.41
CA ILE A 235 10.72 7.27 -4.22
C ILE A 235 9.98 8.59 -4.47
N PHE A 236 10.50 9.69 -3.93
CA PHE A 236 9.88 11.01 -4.09
C PHE A 236 9.96 11.51 -5.54
N ALA A 237 11.10 11.30 -6.21
CA ALA A 237 11.27 11.59 -7.63
C ALA A 237 10.34 10.72 -8.49
N PHE A 238 10.25 9.43 -8.19
CA PHE A 238 9.33 8.52 -8.87
C PHE A 238 7.87 8.94 -8.64
N GLY A 239 7.51 9.30 -7.41
CA GLY A 239 6.20 9.85 -7.05
C GLY A 239 5.87 11.13 -7.80
N ILE A 240 6.81 12.08 -7.89
CA ILE A 240 6.66 13.33 -8.66
C ILE A 240 6.44 13.00 -10.14
N VAL A 241 7.22 12.07 -10.71
CA VAL A 241 7.07 11.67 -12.12
C VAL A 241 5.69 11.05 -12.35
N ILE A 242 5.21 10.18 -11.47
CA ILE A 242 3.87 9.58 -11.57
C ILE A 242 2.77 10.63 -11.43
N ILE A 243 2.86 11.54 -10.47
CA ILE A 243 1.90 12.65 -10.29
C ILE A 243 1.92 13.56 -11.51
N GLY A 244 3.10 13.89 -12.04
CA GLY A 244 3.27 14.68 -13.26
C GLY A 244 2.66 14.00 -14.48
N LEU A 245 2.86 12.68 -14.64
CA LEU A 245 2.24 11.89 -15.69
C LEU A 245 0.71 11.84 -15.55
N MET A 246 0.18 11.70 -14.32
CA MET A 246 -1.24 11.77 -14.05
C MET A 246 -1.82 13.14 -14.41
N ALA A 247 -1.19 14.22 -13.94
CA ALA A 247 -1.59 15.59 -14.23
C ALA A 247 -1.55 15.89 -15.73
N TYR A 248 -0.48 15.47 -16.41
CA TYR A 248 -0.34 15.60 -17.87
C TYR A 248 -1.42 14.81 -18.61
N THR A 249 -1.72 13.60 -18.17
CA THR A 249 -2.75 12.75 -18.79
C THR A 249 -4.15 13.35 -18.59
N ILE A 250 -4.44 13.85 -17.39
CA ILE A 250 -5.68 14.59 -17.09
C ILE A 250 -5.78 15.84 -17.96
N PHE A 251 -4.72 16.64 -18.04
CA PHE A 251 -4.66 17.82 -18.89
C PHE A 251 -4.89 17.47 -20.37
N LYS A 252 -4.26 16.39 -20.86
CA LYS A 252 -4.44 15.90 -22.23
C LYS A 252 -5.89 15.48 -22.49
N ILE A 253 -6.55 14.81 -21.55
CA ILE A 253 -7.98 14.46 -21.67
C ILE A 253 -8.85 15.72 -21.71
N PHE A 254 -8.61 16.68 -20.81
CA PHE A 254 -9.39 17.92 -20.75
C PHE A 254 -9.21 18.84 -21.96
N THR A 255 -8.06 18.76 -22.65
CA THR A 255 -7.75 19.56 -23.84
C THR A 255 -8.00 18.81 -25.16
N ALA A 256 -8.30 17.50 -25.10
CA ALA A 256 -8.51 16.67 -26.27
C ALA A 256 -9.70 17.15 -27.12
N PHE A 257 -10.74 17.73 -26.54
CA PHE A 257 -11.90 18.25 -27.26
C PHE A 257 -12.44 19.56 -26.63
N PRO A 258 -12.94 20.53 -27.44
CA PRO A 258 -13.53 21.76 -26.91
C PRO A 258 -14.75 21.49 -26.01
N LYS A 259 -14.93 22.33 -24.98
CA LYS A 259 -16.11 22.25 -24.12
C LYS A 259 -17.36 22.65 -24.91
N THR A 260 -18.45 21.91 -24.78
CA THR A 260 -19.69 22.10 -25.55
C THR A 260 -20.84 22.67 -24.72
N ASN A 261 -20.65 22.88 -23.41
CA ASN A 261 -21.70 23.30 -22.48
C ASN A 261 -22.29 24.69 -22.78
N HIS A 262 -21.52 25.56 -23.42
CA HIS A 262 -21.93 26.94 -23.75
C HIS A 262 -22.54 27.06 -25.15
N LEU A 263 -22.49 25.99 -25.95
CA LEU A 263 -22.96 26.00 -27.34
C LEU A 263 -24.49 25.91 -27.40
N THR A 264 -25.07 26.37 -28.51
CA THR A 264 -26.49 26.15 -28.81
C THR A 264 -26.76 24.70 -29.22
N ASP A 265 -28.03 24.28 -29.19
CA ASP A 265 -28.43 22.94 -29.68
C ASP A 265 -28.08 22.75 -31.16
N GLU A 266 -28.22 23.80 -31.97
CA GLU A 266 -27.84 23.77 -33.38
C GLU A 266 -26.32 23.54 -33.55
N GLN A 267 -25.49 24.26 -32.79
CA GLN A 267 -24.04 24.08 -32.82
C GLN A 267 -23.65 22.65 -32.39
N ARG A 268 -24.27 22.12 -31.32
CA ARG A 268 -24.04 20.73 -30.88
C ARG A 268 -24.46 19.72 -31.94
N SER A 269 -25.60 19.92 -32.59
CA SER A 269 -26.09 19.07 -33.68
C SER A 269 -25.14 19.08 -34.89
N ARG A 270 -24.59 20.25 -35.26
CA ARG A 270 -23.57 20.37 -36.31
C ARG A 270 -22.28 19.62 -35.94
N ILE A 271 -21.81 19.75 -34.68
CA ILE A 271 -20.66 18.99 -34.19
C ILE A 271 -20.91 17.49 -34.29
N PHE A 272 -22.07 17.02 -33.86
CA PHE A 272 -22.45 15.61 -33.95
C PHE A 272 -22.42 15.10 -35.40
N LYS A 273 -23.01 15.85 -36.35
CA LYS A 273 -22.98 15.50 -37.78
C LYS A 273 -21.57 15.43 -38.34
N ILE A 274 -20.69 16.37 -37.96
CA ILE A 274 -19.28 16.32 -38.37
C ILE A 274 -18.61 15.08 -37.78
N LEU A 275 -18.80 14.77 -36.49
CA LEU A 275 -18.23 13.56 -35.91
C LEU A 275 -18.72 12.29 -36.61
N MET A 276 -20.03 12.17 -36.91
CA MET A 276 -20.56 11.01 -37.64
C MET A 276 -19.99 10.89 -39.07
N LYS A 277 -19.70 12.01 -39.74
CA LYS A 277 -19.08 12.04 -41.08
C LYS A 277 -17.67 11.42 -41.08
N TYR A 278 -16.94 11.50 -39.97
CA TYR A 278 -15.57 11.01 -39.84
C TYR A 278 -15.46 9.61 -39.19
N ASP A 279 -16.57 8.90 -39.04
CA ASP A 279 -16.55 7.54 -38.50
C ASP A 279 -15.70 6.60 -39.37
N GLU A 280 -14.77 5.88 -38.74
CA GLU A 280 -13.93 4.89 -39.41
C GLU A 280 -14.41 3.44 -39.20
N GLY A 281 -15.37 3.20 -38.29
CA GLY A 281 -15.83 1.84 -37.98
C GLY A 281 -14.72 0.89 -37.49
N LYS A 282 -13.75 1.40 -36.71
CA LYS A 282 -12.63 0.62 -36.18
C LYS A 282 -13.05 -0.24 -34.98
N ASP A 283 -13.43 -1.48 -35.27
CA ASP A 283 -13.81 -2.50 -34.27
C ASP A 283 -12.78 -2.70 -33.17
N GLY A 284 -11.48 -2.58 -33.49
CA GLY A 284 -10.39 -2.65 -32.50
C GLY A 284 -10.45 -1.59 -31.40
N LEU A 285 -11.29 -0.56 -31.54
CA LEU A 285 -11.55 0.45 -30.52
C LEU A 285 -12.79 0.14 -29.67
N PHE A 286 -13.66 -0.79 -30.08
CA PHE A 286 -14.95 -1.06 -29.44
C PHE A 286 -14.87 -1.94 -28.19
N SER A 287 -13.76 -2.64 -27.98
CA SER A 287 -13.50 -3.40 -26.74
C SER A 287 -12.36 -2.79 -25.93
N ALA A 288 -12.44 -2.85 -24.60
CA ALA A 288 -11.35 -2.50 -23.71
C ALA A 288 -11.21 -3.59 -22.64
N TYR A 289 -9.97 -3.94 -22.29
CA TYR A 289 -9.67 -5.02 -21.35
C TYR A 289 -8.53 -4.63 -20.42
N ARG A 290 -8.65 -4.97 -19.15
CA ARG A 290 -7.60 -4.79 -18.13
C ARG A 290 -7.40 -6.08 -17.35
N MET A 291 -6.15 -6.46 -17.14
CA MET A 291 -5.74 -7.54 -16.26
C MET A 291 -4.81 -6.95 -15.21
N ASN A 292 -5.17 -7.07 -13.93
CA ASN A 292 -4.40 -6.55 -12.79
C ASN A 292 -3.95 -5.08 -12.97
N GLY A 293 -4.85 -4.24 -13.49
CA GLY A 293 -4.59 -2.80 -13.70
C GLY A 293 -3.79 -2.44 -14.96
N VAL A 294 -3.33 -3.42 -15.74
CA VAL A 294 -2.63 -3.21 -17.00
C VAL A 294 -3.58 -3.52 -18.17
N GLY A 295 -3.64 -2.63 -19.16
CA GLY A 295 -4.47 -2.84 -20.35
C GLY A 295 -5.09 -1.57 -20.88
N THR A 296 -6.25 -1.65 -21.53
CA THR A 296 -6.94 -0.50 -22.12
C THR A 296 -8.22 -0.14 -21.39
N GLY A 297 -8.58 1.14 -21.39
CA GLY A 297 -9.84 1.61 -20.83
C GLY A 297 -10.36 2.85 -21.52
N TYR A 298 -11.64 3.15 -21.30
CA TYR A 298 -12.31 4.32 -21.84
C TYR A 298 -12.34 5.48 -20.84
N TYR A 299 -11.81 6.62 -21.25
CA TYR A 299 -11.72 7.84 -20.45
C TYR A 299 -12.54 8.94 -21.09
N ARG A 300 -13.50 9.49 -20.35
CA ARG A 300 -14.44 10.49 -20.88
C ARG A 300 -13.70 11.79 -21.18
N VAL A 301 -13.76 12.21 -22.43
CA VAL A 301 -13.18 13.46 -22.93
C VAL A 301 -14.19 14.59 -22.89
N CYS A 302 -15.38 14.35 -23.43
CA CYS A 302 -16.45 15.35 -23.52
C CYS A 302 -17.81 14.67 -23.42
N SER A 303 -18.83 15.45 -23.09
CA SER A 303 -20.23 15.07 -23.24
C SER A 303 -21.03 16.23 -23.77
N MET A 304 -22.03 15.96 -24.60
CA MET A 304 -22.92 16.98 -25.16
C MET A 304 -24.35 16.45 -25.28
N MET A 305 -25.34 17.33 -25.18
CA MET A 305 -26.75 16.99 -25.42
C MET A 305 -27.05 17.12 -26.91
N ILE A 306 -27.63 16.08 -27.50
CA ILE A 306 -28.11 16.01 -28.89
C ILE A 306 -29.54 15.46 -28.82
N ASP A 307 -30.52 16.24 -29.28
CA ASP A 307 -31.93 15.83 -29.33
C ASP A 307 -32.45 15.23 -28.00
N ASN A 308 -32.15 15.92 -26.88
CA ASN A 308 -32.42 15.50 -25.49
C ASN A 308 -31.72 14.22 -25.01
N GLU A 309 -30.82 13.63 -25.80
CA GLU A 309 -29.97 12.51 -25.39
C GLU A 309 -28.54 12.97 -25.12
N LYS A 310 -27.91 12.38 -24.11
CA LYS A 310 -26.52 12.68 -23.76
C LYS A 310 -25.59 11.78 -24.55
N VAL A 311 -24.72 12.39 -25.34
CA VAL A 311 -23.68 11.72 -26.13
C VAL A 311 -22.32 12.00 -25.50
N TYR A 312 -21.44 11.01 -25.52
CA TYR A 312 -20.11 11.05 -24.93
C TYR A 312 -19.04 10.81 -25.98
N ILE A 313 -17.92 11.53 -25.83
CA ILE A 313 -16.68 11.24 -26.50
C ILE A 313 -15.75 10.60 -25.47
N TYR A 314 -15.28 9.39 -25.75
CA TYR A 314 -14.29 8.68 -24.94
C TYR A 314 -12.98 8.55 -25.68
N ALA A 315 -11.86 8.73 -24.99
CA ALA A 315 -10.54 8.31 -25.44
C ALA A 315 -10.30 6.87 -24.95
N LYS A 316 -9.92 5.97 -25.85
CA LYS A 316 -9.38 4.65 -25.47
C LYS A 316 -7.91 4.84 -25.16
N MET A 317 -7.50 4.57 -23.93
CA MET A 317 -6.13 4.81 -23.47
C MET A 317 -5.58 3.55 -22.81
N PHE A 318 -4.26 3.38 -22.89
CA PHE A 318 -3.58 2.32 -22.15
C PHE A 318 -3.42 2.72 -20.69
N SER A 319 -3.39 1.75 -19.80
CA SER A 319 -3.25 1.91 -18.36
C SER A 319 -2.18 0.96 -17.85
N ILE A 320 -1.36 1.43 -16.91
CA ILE A 320 -0.39 0.64 -16.18
C ILE A 320 -0.69 0.87 -14.70
N LEU A 321 -0.80 -0.21 -13.91
CA LEU A 321 -1.13 -0.12 -12.48
C LEU A 321 -2.38 0.73 -12.21
N TYR A 322 -3.44 0.56 -13.02
CA TYR A 322 -4.70 1.31 -12.97
C TYR A 322 -4.62 2.80 -13.33
N ILE A 323 -3.42 3.33 -13.61
CA ILE A 323 -3.21 4.73 -13.98
C ILE A 323 -3.27 4.88 -15.52
N PRO A 324 -4.12 5.76 -16.08
CA PRO A 324 -4.07 6.05 -17.51
C PRO A 324 -2.72 6.62 -17.92
N THR A 325 -2.14 6.08 -18.99
CA THR A 325 -0.99 6.69 -19.65
C THR A 325 -1.48 7.71 -20.66
N PRO A 326 -0.66 8.69 -21.06
CA PRO A 326 -1.05 9.67 -22.08
C PRO A 326 -1.17 9.05 -23.49
N ILE A 327 -1.01 7.74 -23.65
CA ILE A 327 -1.08 7.05 -24.94
C ILE A 327 -2.56 6.81 -25.26
N THR A 328 -3.12 7.65 -26.13
CA THR A 328 -4.46 7.49 -26.69
C THR A 328 -4.38 6.60 -27.93
N LEU A 329 -5.17 5.53 -27.97
CA LEU A 329 -5.25 4.60 -29.10
C LEU A 329 -6.30 5.02 -30.13
N GLY A 330 -7.28 5.82 -29.70
CA GLY A 330 -8.34 6.35 -30.55
C GLY A 330 -9.48 6.92 -29.71
N TYR A 331 -10.54 7.34 -30.37
CA TYR A 331 -11.71 7.94 -29.75
C TYR A 331 -12.98 7.22 -30.17
N LEU A 332 -13.98 7.23 -29.30
CA LEU A 332 -15.32 6.71 -29.54
C LEU A 332 -16.35 7.81 -29.30
N LEU A 333 -17.34 7.90 -30.19
CA LEU A 333 -18.60 8.59 -29.95
C LEU A 333 -19.64 7.55 -29.53
N CYS A 334 -20.33 7.75 -28.42
CA CYS A 334 -21.29 6.76 -27.92
C CYS A 334 -22.35 7.40 -27.02
N TYR A 335 -23.48 6.72 -26.86
CA TYR A 335 -24.46 7.08 -25.82
C TYR A 335 -24.04 6.56 -24.44
N ASN A 336 -23.43 5.39 -24.42
CA ASN A 336 -22.81 4.76 -23.26
C ASN A 336 -21.78 3.72 -23.78
N LYS A 337 -21.07 3.04 -22.87
CA LYS A 337 -20.00 2.10 -23.24
C LYS A 337 -20.48 0.92 -24.10
N ASP A 338 -21.78 0.60 -24.06
CA ASP A 338 -22.37 -0.54 -24.78
C ASP A 338 -23.05 -0.14 -26.09
N LYS A 339 -23.29 1.17 -26.29
CA LYS A 339 -23.96 1.74 -27.48
C LYS A 339 -23.06 2.74 -28.18
N ILE A 340 -22.11 2.22 -28.95
CA ILE A 340 -21.13 2.98 -29.74
C ILE A 340 -21.76 3.45 -31.05
N LEU A 341 -21.48 4.70 -31.43
CA LEU A 341 -22.02 5.37 -32.61
C LEU A 341 -20.97 5.55 -33.70
N ALA A 342 -19.74 5.89 -33.32
CA ALA A 342 -18.63 6.09 -34.23
C ALA A 342 -17.30 5.87 -33.53
N SER A 343 -16.25 5.59 -34.31
CA SER A 343 -14.87 5.43 -33.86
C SER A 343 -13.88 6.16 -34.74
N PHE A 344 -12.81 6.63 -34.12
CA PHE A 344 -11.82 7.47 -34.77
C PHE A 344 -10.42 7.06 -34.33
N SER A 345 -9.51 6.90 -35.29
CA SER A 345 -8.08 6.99 -35.02
C SER A 345 -7.70 8.39 -34.57
N ASN A 346 -6.52 8.53 -33.98
CA ASN A 346 -6.02 9.83 -33.55
C ASN A 346 -5.90 10.84 -34.71
N ALA A 347 -5.55 10.38 -35.91
CA ALA A 347 -5.41 11.25 -37.08
C ALA A 347 -6.78 11.78 -37.54
N THR A 348 -7.74 10.86 -37.73
CA THR A 348 -9.10 11.18 -38.18
C THR A 348 -9.85 12.04 -37.16
N PHE A 349 -9.69 11.76 -35.86
CA PHE A 349 -10.25 12.60 -34.80
C PHE A 349 -9.68 14.02 -34.80
N LYS A 350 -8.38 14.18 -35.13
CA LYS A 350 -7.74 15.48 -35.23
C LYS A 350 -8.28 16.28 -36.42
N GLU A 351 -8.55 15.64 -37.55
CA GLU A 351 -9.18 16.27 -38.72
C GLU A 351 -10.62 16.71 -38.42
N ALA A 352 -11.42 15.82 -37.82
CA ALA A 352 -12.78 16.15 -37.39
C ALA A 352 -12.80 17.34 -36.41
N LYS A 353 -11.88 17.35 -35.42
CA LYS A 353 -11.73 18.45 -34.47
C LYS A 353 -11.37 19.76 -35.17
N LYS A 354 -10.50 19.73 -36.18
CA LYS A 354 -10.10 20.91 -36.95
C LYS A 354 -11.30 21.50 -37.71
N GLU A 355 -12.06 20.65 -38.42
CA GLU A 355 -13.28 21.09 -39.13
C GLU A 355 -14.30 21.71 -38.16
N ILE A 356 -14.51 21.10 -36.99
CA ILE A 356 -15.40 21.64 -35.93
C ILE A 356 -14.96 23.02 -35.47
N GLN A 357 -13.65 23.20 -35.24
CA GLN A 357 -13.11 24.48 -34.80
C GLN A 357 -13.35 25.56 -35.86
N GLU A 358 -13.01 25.28 -37.12
CA GLU A 358 -13.11 26.24 -38.22
C GLU A 358 -14.55 26.58 -38.62
N THR A 359 -15.48 25.62 -38.53
CA THR A 359 -16.83 25.77 -39.11
C THR A 359 -17.96 25.93 -38.10
N VAL A 360 -17.73 25.61 -36.81
CA VAL A 360 -18.77 25.68 -35.77
C VAL A 360 -18.39 26.62 -34.64
N LEU A 361 -17.14 26.57 -34.18
CA LEU A 361 -16.70 27.28 -32.97
C LEU A 361 -16.11 28.67 -33.24
N HIS A 362 -15.69 28.94 -34.47
CA HIS A 362 -15.21 30.26 -34.93
C HIS A 362 -16.29 31.11 -35.61
N LEU A 363 -17.56 30.68 -35.55
CA LEU A 363 -18.75 31.48 -35.82
C LEU A 363 -19.30 32.05 -34.51
#